data_AF-A0A6A4A9S8-F1
#
_entry.id   AF-A0A6A4A9S8-F1
#
_cell.length_a   1.000
_cell.length_b   1.000
_cell.length_c   1.000
_cell.angle_alpha   90.00
_cell.angle_beta   90.00
_cell.angle_gamma   90.00
#
_symmetry.space_group_name_H-M   'P 1'
#
loop_
_entity.id
_entity.type
_entity.pdbx_description
1 polymer ?
#
loop_
_entity_poly.entity_id
_entity_poly.type
_entity_poly.pdbx_seq_one_letter_code
_entity_poly.pdbx_strand_id
1 'polypeptide(L)'
;MLYPLHDTIDTPPVKLSAKINVRQGGAQLFNELYRKTSLCFEVDNVTLGCSAIRSTRSEIKIQQLGRFSVRAFLSDVNGDEEPIGERYWLSPTVIFSLVRDSEFTSHLDMHAEARRNQLREDYDLSLVEWARQQQSQRDRRLLESLEEDEVGLHLSQARGGSQREDELVLLIGVKTAVATNFALRQAIRETWASKDALPDGVKVVFLGCRPIARVDEDVADENDWERRRLRDAIMLEKMVNGDLLTDELDCDDTYLDLANKVKEFFHLAAMRFGHAQYVMIADDDVYVRTDMLVSHFKRLGPQTRYYSGQMLSVQHARKEAPTRDTSSRYVLSETQYPLSELPPFAIGAYFFLSMDCVNFISRNRRRLRDLGGMDDITVALWMLTIQVHAQHFPQLRFLRSEPCAENLLAFGDLSSLAIREVDMNILDTRDFCHGFERKLWLKSSRHIPEGGLYRVLPLFTESLEFGFSIGIVNTSTLQITTTVSTPAHAGIKVPYFPLLENFAAYARRVCAEARLSFPVAVGNASCYEIASQLGVGLHKFYQRIQVDRKIEL
;
A
#
# COMPACT_ATOMS: atom_id res chain seq x y z
N MET A 1 -3.82 15.25 25.65
CA MET A 1 -2.69 14.43 25.15
C MET A 1 -1.52 15.37 24.88
N LEU A 2 -0.30 14.96 25.22
CA LEU A 2 0.92 15.74 25.02
C LEU A 2 1.83 14.95 24.06
N TYR A 3 2.56 15.63 23.17
CA TYR A 3 3.61 15.05 22.34
C TYR A 3 4.93 15.80 22.58
N PRO A 4 6.09 15.12 22.70
CA PRO A 4 6.30 13.65 22.64
C PRO A 4 5.53 12.85 23.69
N LEU A 5 5.48 11.53 23.56
CA LEU A 5 4.89 10.66 24.58
C LEU A 5 5.91 10.27 25.63
N HIS A 6 5.43 9.80 26.78
CA HIS A 6 6.30 9.37 27.88
C HIS A 6 7.18 8.21 27.44
N ASP A 7 8.45 8.26 27.84
CA ASP A 7 9.54 7.33 27.54
C ASP A 7 9.86 7.12 26.05
N THR A 8 9.50 8.08 25.19
CA THR A 8 9.89 8.06 23.77
C THR A 8 11.30 8.61 23.54
N ILE A 9 11.93 8.13 22.45
CA ILE A 9 13.20 8.65 21.93
C ILE A 9 12.91 9.35 20.59
N ASP A 10 13.48 10.54 20.39
CA ASP A 10 13.30 11.34 19.18
C ASP A 10 14.62 12.06 18.84
N THR A 11 14.69 12.76 17.71
CA THR A 11 15.84 13.57 17.28
C THR A 11 15.45 15.02 17.05
N PRO A 12 16.30 15.99 17.40
CA PRO A 12 15.97 17.41 17.27
C PRO A 12 15.86 17.84 15.79
N PRO A 13 15.05 18.87 15.47
CA PRO A 13 14.16 19.59 16.36
C PRO A 13 12.85 18.84 16.63
N VAL A 14 12.45 18.74 17.89
CA VAL A 14 11.15 18.15 18.27
C VAL A 14 10.15 19.23 18.60
N LYS A 15 9.00 19.20 17.90
CA LYS A 15 7.87 20.10 18.13
C LYS A 15 7.00 19.60 19.27
N LEU A 16 6.82 20.43 20.29
CA LEU A 16 5.86 20.17 21.35
C LEU A 16 4.44 20.45 20.86
N SER A 17 3.51 19.56 21.20
CA SER A 17 2.10 19.78 20.92
C SER A 17 1.20 19.19 21.99
N ALA A 18 0.05 19.81 22.22
CA ALA A 18 -0.95 19.31 23.15
C ALA A 18 -2.33 19.33 22.51
N LYS A 19 -3.11 18.28 22.77
CA LYS A 19 -4.51 18.15 22.39
C LYS A 19 -5.40 18.22 23.61
N ILE A 20 -6.32 19.17 23.59
CA ILE A 20 -7.34 19.38 24.62
C ILE A 20 -8.63 18.73 24.14
N ASN A 21 -9.08 17.69 24.83
CA ASN A 21 -10.34 17.02 24.50
C ASN A 21 -11.48 17.72 25.25
N VAL A 22 -12.33 18.43 24.52
CA VAL A 22 -13.54 19.07 25.06
C VAL A 22 -14.70 18.09 24.95
N ARG A 23 -15.48 17.93 26.03
CA ARG A 23 -16.67 17.07 26.03
C ARG A 23 -17.69 17.55 24.98
N GLN A 24 -18.45 16.62 24.42
CA GLN A 24 -19.50 16.92 23.43
C GLN A 24 -20.48 17.98 24.00
N GLY A 25 -20.79 19.01 23.19
CA GLY A 25 -21.61 20.15 23.63
C GLY A 25 -20.87 21.22 24.44
N GLY A 26 -19.65 20.96 24.93
CA GLY A 26 -18.88 21.89 25.76
C GLY A 26 -18.02 22.90 24.98
N ALA A 27 -18.01 22.86 23.65
CA ALA A 27 -17.12 23.68 22.83
C ALA A 27 -17.40 25.20 22.95
N GLN A 28 -18.67 25.61 23.05
CA GLN A 28 -19.03 27.02 23.25
C GLN A 28 -18.54 27.53 24.60
N LEU A 29 -18.85 26.79 25.68
CA LEU A 29 -18.41 27.13 27.03
C LEU A 29 -16.88 27.16 27.13
N PHE A 30 -16.18 26.20 26.54
CA PHE A 30 -14.72 26.19 26.50
C PHE A 30 -14.18 27.46 25.82
N ASN A 31 -14.77 27.85 24.68
CA ASN A 31 -14.36 29.05 23.97
C ASN A 31 -14.67 30.34 24.73
N GLU A 32 -15.71 30.38 25.55
CA GLU A 32 -16.04 31.53 26.39
C GLU A 32 -15.07 31.64 27.57
N LEU A 33 -14.84 30.53 28.29
CA LEU A 33 -13.98 30.50 29.47
C LEU A 33 -12.50 30.73 29.14
N TYR A 34 -12.01 30.12 28.06
CA TYR A 34 -10.59 30.08 27.70
C TYR A 34 -10.26 30.99 26.52
N ARG A 35 -11.12 31.97 26.22
CA ARG A 35 -10.97 32.88 25.07
C ARG A 35 -9.64 33.64 25.06
N LYS A 36 -9.15 34.01 26.25
CA LYS A 36 -7.97 34.85 26.46
C LYS A 36 -6.76 34.08 27.00
N THR A 37 -6.94 32.79 27.30
CA THR A 37 -5.85 31.95 27.82
C THR A 37 -5.00 31.40 26.68
N SER A 38 -3.71 31.27 26.95
CA SER A 38 -2.73 30.63 26.08
C SER A 38 -2.37 29.24 26.61
N LEU A 39 -2.01 28.35 25.68
CA LEU A 39 -1.39 27.07 25.96
C LEU A 39 0.11 27.27 26.17
N CYS A 40 0.58 26.93 27.35
CA CYS A 40 1.98 27.05 27.75
C CYS A 40 2.63 25.68 27.90
N PHE A 41 3.93 25.61 27.59
CA PHE A 41 4.74 24.42 27.80
C PHE A 41 5.86 24.71 28.79
N GLU A 42 5.95 23.87 29.81
CA GLU A 42 7.03 23.85 30.78
C GLU A 42 7.96 22.70 30.46
N VAL A 43 9.25 22.99 30.30
CA VAL A 43 10.33 22.02 30.04
C VAL A 43 11.32 22.12 31.18
N ASP A 44 11.55 21.02 31.91
CA ASP A 44 12.46 20.95 33.06
C ASP A 44 12.21 22.05 34.10
N ASN A 45 10.93 22.29 34.40
CA ASN A 45 10.42 23.32 35.30
C ASN A 45 10.64 24.77 34.82
N VAL A 46 11.01 24.98 33.56
CA VAL A 46 11.12 26.30 32.94
C VAL A 46 10.03 26.46 31.88
N THR A 47 9.25 27.53 31.94
CA THR A 47 8.28 27.84 30.87
C THR A 47 9.05 28.22 29.61
N LEU A 48 8.96 27.37 28.58
CA LEU A 48 9.67 27.58 27.32
C LEU A 48 8.91 28.55 26.40
N GLY A 49 7.59 28.64 26.55
CA GLY A 49 6.76 29.61 25.85
C GLY A 49 5.27 29.29 25.95
N CYS A 50 4.46 30.26 25.55
CA CYS A 50 3.01 30.16 25.49
C CYS A 50 2.50 30.59 24.12
N SER A 51 1.43 29.97 23.64
CA SER A 51 0.75 30.38 22.40
C SER A 51 -0.76 30.34 22.57
N ALA A 52 -1.45 31.28 21.93
CA ALA A 52 -2.92 31.23 21.94
C ALA A 52 -3.41 29.90 21.36
N ILE A 53 -4.49 29.34 21.91
CA ILE A 53 -5.01 27.99 21.61
C ILE A 53 -5.35 27.78 20.11
N ARG A 54 -5.44 28.85 19.32
CA ARG A 54 -5.73 28.84 17.87
C ARG A 54 -4.64 29.52 17.02
N SER A 55 -3.54 29.92 17.64
CA SER A 55 -2.43 30.58 16.98
C SER A 55 -1.61 29.58 16.18
N THR A 56 -1.26 29.94 14.94
CA THR A 56 -0.20 29.27 14.16
C THR A 56 1.20 29.77 14.52
N ARG A 57 1.30 30.80 15.37
CA ARG A 57 2.57 31.34 15.85
C ARG A 57 3.05 30.55 17.07
N SER A 58 4.34 30.19 16.98
CA SER A 58 5.17 29.53 17.98
C SER A 58 5.00 28.02 18.03
N GLU A 59 5.57 27.32 17.04
CA GLU A 59 5.92 25.91 17.22
C GLU A 59 7.07 25.83 18.22
N ILE A 60 6.75 25.61 19.49
CA ILE A 60 7.77 25.44 20.53
C ILE A 60 8.56 24.17 20.19
N LYS A 61 9.86 24.34 19.93
CA LYS A 61 10.76 23.29 19.51
C LYS A 61 11.92 23.15 20.48
N ILE A 62 12.29 21.91 20.78
CA ILE A 62 13.51 21.61 21.52
C ILE A 62 14.54 21.11 20.52
N GLN A 63 15.70 21.77 20.50
CA GLN A 63 16.82 21.45 19.61
C GLN A 63 17.99 20.76 20.34
N GLN A 64 18.02 20.83 21.67
CA GLN A 64 19.12 20.33 22.48
C GLN A 64 18.98 18.82 22.69
N LEU A 65 20.11 18.12 22.75
CA LEU A 65 20.15 16.70 23.10
C LEU A 65 20.05 16.53 24.61
N GLY A 66 19.43 15.44 25.06
CA GLY A 66 19.27 15.14 26.48
C GLY A 66 17.92 14.54 26.82
N ARG A 67 17.68 14.34 28.10
CA ARG A 67 16.41 13.86 28.65
C ARG A 67 15.63 15.06 29.18
N PHE A 68 14.40 15.23 28.71
CA PHE A 68 13.55 16.37 29.04
C PHE A 68 12.27 15.91 29.74
N SER A 69 11.80 16.71 30.68
CA SER A 69 10.48 16.58 31.30
C SER A 69 9.57 17.72 30.82
N VAL A 70 8.38 17.40 30.31
CA VAL A 70 7.46 18.38 29.75
C VAL A 70 6.06 18.28 30.35
N ARG A 71 5.48 19.45 30.64
CA ARG A 71 4.07 19.62 31.00
C ARG A 71 3.44 20.72 30.14
N ALA A 72 2.15 20.56 29.85
CA ALA A 72 1.35 21.63 29.26
C ALA A 72 0.32 22.13 30.28
N PHE A 73 0.02 23.43 30.22
CA PHE A 73 -1.01 24.07 31.03
C PHE A 73 -1.62 25.25 30.29
N LEU A 74 -2.78 25.72 30.73
CA LEU A 74 -3.42 26.94 30.25
C LEU A 74 -3.17 28.07 31.25
N SER A 75 -2.86 29.26 30.76
CA SER A 75 -2.67 30.46 31.59
C SER A 75 -3.00 31.71 30.80
N ASP A 76 -3.39 32.78 31.49
CA ASP A 76 -3.32 34.12 30.91
C ASP A 76 -1.86 34.50 30.70
N VAL A 77 -1.56 35.35 29.70
CA VAL A 77 -0.19 35.76 29.36
C VAL A 77 -0.06 37.29 29.32
N ASN A 78 1.15 37.80 29.62
CA ASN A 78 1.48 39.23 29.50
C ASN A 78 1.80 39.61 28.03
N GLY A 79 2.20 40.87 27.82
CA GLY A 79 2.61 41.38 26.50
C GLY A 79 3.84 40.68 25.89
N ASP A 80 4.62 39.97 26.72
CA ASP A 80 5.82 39.22 26.35
C ASP A 80 5.57 37.70 26.25
N GLU A 81 4.29 37.28 26.21
CA GLU A 81 3.85 35.87 26.15
C GLU A 81 4.24 35.01 27.37
N GLU A 82 4.60 35.62 28.51
CA GLU A 82 4.86 34.91 29.75
C GLU A 82 3.57 34.67 30.56
N PRO A 83 3.41 33.50 31.21
CA PRO A 83 2.20 33.17 31.96
C PRO A 83 2.07 34.03 33.22
N ILE A 84 0.90 34.63 33.43
CA ILE A 84 0.52 35.36 34.65
C ILE A 84 -0.64 34.63 35.35
N GLY A 85 -0.57 34.55 36.68
CA GLY A 85 -1.71 34.13 37.51
C GLY A 85 -1.80 32.62 37.69
N GLU A 86 -3.03 32.11 37.85
CA GLU A 86 -3.27 30.69 38.08
C GLU A 86 -3.07 29.86 36.81
N ARG A 87 -2.49 28.66 37.00
CA ARG A 87 -2.32 27.67 35.94
C ARG A 87 -3.52 26.73 35.94
N TYR A 88 -4.21 26.66 34.82
CA TYR A 88 -5.36 25.77 34.60
C TYR A 88 -4.94 24.55 33.79
N TRP A 89 -5.67 23.44 33.95
CA TRP A 89 -5.52 22.23 33.12
C TRP A 89 -4.06 21.75 33.00
N LEU A 90 -3.44 21.38 34.11
CA LEU A 90 -2.09 20.80 34.06
C LEU A 90 -2.14 19.38 33.49
N SER A 91 -1.35 19.13 32.45
CA SER A 91 -1.15 17.78 31.94
C SER A 91 -0.30 16.94 32.92
N PRO A 92 -0.38 15.60 32.84
CA PRO A 92 0.65 14.73 33.39
C PRO A 92 2.04 15.11 32.83
N THR A 93 3.08 14.88 33.63
CA THR A 93 4.47 15.04 33.18
C THR A 93 4.83 13.94 32.20
N VAL A 94 5.28 14.33 31.03
CA VAL A 94 5.91 13.44 30.05
C VAL A 94 7.42 13.56 30.19
N ILE A 95 8.12 12.43 30.06
CA ILE A 95 9.58 12.40 30.01
C ILE A 95 9.96 11.78 28.67
N PHE A 96 10.92 12.35 27.95
CA PHE A 96 11.42 11.79 26.69
C PHE A 96 12.90 12.12 26.50
N SER A 97 13.55 11.48 25.53
CA SER A 97 14.97 11.70 25.23
C SER A 97 15.18 12.17 23.79
N LEU A 98 16.03 13.18 23.60
CA LEU A 98 16.51 13.63 22.31
C LEU A 98 17.94 13.19 22.09
N VAL A 99 18.15 12.37 21.06
CA VAL A 99 19.44 11.78 20.72
C VAL A 99 19.92 12.24 19.35
N ARG A 100 21.20 11.99 19.02
CA ARG A 100 21.73 12.25 17.68
C ARG A 100 21.12 11.29 16.68
N ASP A 101 21.09 11.66 15.40
CA ASP A 101 20.58 10.79 14.35
C ASP A 101 21.30 9.44 14.29
N SER A 102 22.62 9.38 14.54
CA SER A 102 23.35 8.09 14.55
C SER A 102 22.93 7.15 15.69
N GLU A 103 22.67 7.71 16.87
CA GLU A 103 22.19 6.97 18.04
C GLU A 103 20.74 6.54 17.84
N PHE A 104 19.93 7.41 17.24
CA PHE A 104 18.57 7.11 16.86
C PHE A 104 18.52 5.98 15.83
N THR A 105 19.32 6.04 14.76
CA THR A 105 19.42 4.95 13.78
C THR A 105 19.83 3.64 14.43
N SER A 106 20.79 3.66 15.37
CA SER A 106 21.17 2.46 16.11
C SER A 106 20.00 1.89 16.94
N HIS A 107 19.18 2.77 17.54
CA HIS A 107 17.95 2.38 18.23
C HIS A 107 16.91 1.79 17.25
N LEU A 108 16.75 2.39 16.07
CA LEU A 108 15.88 1.84 15.01
C LEU A 108 16.31 0.43 14.61
N ASP A 109 17.60 0.23 14.35
CA ASP A 109 18.17 -1.05 13.94
C ASP A 109 18.01 -2.11 15.05
N MET A 110 18.27 -1.73 16.30
CA MET A 110 18.05 -2.61 17.46
C MET A 110 16.58 -2.97 17.65
N HIS A 111 15.66 -2.01 17.48
CA HIS A 111 14.23 -2.26 17.60
C HIS A 111 13.73 -3.19 16.50
N ALA A 112 14.14 -2.95 15.26
CA ALA A 112 13.84 -3.81 14.11
C ALA A 112 14.38 -5.24 14.34
N GLU A 113 15.62 -5.38 14.83
CA GLU A 113 16.23 -6.68 15.14
C GLU A 113 15.53 -7.39 16.31
N ALA A 114 15.15 -6.67 17.36
CA ALA A 114 14.42 -7.24 18.50
C ALA A 114 13.06 -7.83 18.08
N ARG A 115 12.43 -7.24 17.06
CA ARG A 115 11.17 -7.73 16.48
C ARG A 115 11.36 -8.78 15.40
N ARG A 116 12.57 -8.95 14.87
CA ARG A 116 12.87 -9.91 13.79
C ARG A 116 12.44 -11.33 14.12
N ASN A 117 12.59 -11.77 15.37
CA ASN A 117 12.18 -13.11 15.81
C ASN A 117 10.66 -13.31 15.85
N GLN A 118 9.87 -12.23 15.86
CA GLN A 118 8.40 -12.26 15.80
C GLN A 118 7.89 -12.14 14.37
N LEU A 119 8.78 -11.82 13.42
CA LEU A 119 8.47 -11.62 12.01
C LEU A 119 9.06 -12.76 11.18
N ARG A 120 8.55 -12.91 9.96
CA ARG A 120 9.14 -13.84 8.99
C ARG A 120 10.52 -13.31 8.59
N GLU A 121 11.51 -14.19 8.42
CA GLU A 121 12.91 -13.82 8.14
C GLU A 121 13.09 -12.91 6.90
N ASP A 122 12.15 -12.98 5.96
CA ASP A 122 12.11 -12.33 4.65
C ASP A 122 11.03 -11.22 4.52
N TYR A 123 10.55 -10.67 5.64
CA TYR A 123 9.41 -9.73 5.66
C TYR A 123 9.63 -8.40 4.90
N ASP A 124 10.88 -7.98 4.70
CA ASP A 124 11.27 -6.72 4.02
C ASP A 124 12.04 -6.93 2.70
N LEU A 125 11.97 -8.13 2.10
CA LEU A 125 12.57 -8.37 0.79
C LEU A 125 12.04 -7.38 -0.26
N SER A 126 12.90 -6.99 -1.20
CA SER A 126 12.44 -6.36 -2.44
C SER A 126 11.68 -7.36 -3.32
N LEU A 127 10.90 -6.86 -4.28
CA LEU A 127 10.14 -7.69 -5.22
C LEU A 127 11.04 -8.69 -5.97
N VAL A 128 12.20 -8.23 -6.44
CA VAL A 128 13.13 -9.07 -7.21
C VAL A 128 13.81 -10.12 -6.33
N GLU A 129 14.17 -9.76 -5.08
CA GLU A 129 14.73 -10.72 -4.13
C GLU A 129 13.72 -11.79 -3.73
N TRP A 130 12.47 -11.38 -3.48
CA TRP A 130 11.38 -12.32 -3.24
C TRP A 130 11.17 -13.28 -4.41
N ALA A 131 11.08 -12.77 -5.64
CA ALA A 131 10.90 -13.62 -6.81
C ALA A 131 12.06 -14.61 -7.00
N ARG A 132 13.30 -14.15 -6.82
CA ARG A 132 14.49 -15.01 -6.85
C ARG A 132 14.46 -16.08 -5.76
N GLN A 133 13.99 -15.74 -4.56
CA GLN A 133 13.84 -16.67 -3.46
C GLN A 133 12.80 -17.74 -3.79
N GLN A 134 11.63 -17.38 -4.34
CA GLN A 134 10.61 -18.35 -4.76
C GLN A 134 11.14 -19.31 -5.84
N GLN A 135 11.88 -18.78 -6.81
CA GLN A 135 12.51 -19.57 -7.88
C GLN A 135 13.60 -20.52 -7.37
N SER A 136 14.33 -20.14 -6.31
CA SER A 136 15.41 -20.97 -5.76
C SER A 136 14.87 -22.04 -4.80
N GLN A 137 13.90 -21.68 -3.95
CA GLN A 137 13.32 -22.59 -2.97
C GLN A 137 12.38 -23.60 -3.62
N ARG A 138 11.68 -23.20 -4.69
CA ARG A 138 10.69 -24.03 -5.39
C ARG A 138 9.70 -24.67 -4.42
N ASP A 139 9.10 -23.85 -3.56
CA ASP A 139 8.18 -24.33 -2.52
C ASP A 139 7.05 -25.17 -3.13
N ARG A 140 6.79 -26.32 -2.52
CA ARG A 140 5.83 -27.29 -3.04
C ARG A 140 4.40 -26.75 -3.02
N ARG A 141 3.99 -26.01 -2.00
CA ARG A 141 2.63 -25.44 -1.91
C ARG A 141 2.44 -24.36 -2.95
N LEU A 142 3.47 -23.55 -3.18
CA LEU A 142 3.46 -22.56 -4.26
C LEU A 142 3.30 -23.24 -5.63
N LEU A 143 4.10 -24.26 -5.93
CA LEU A 143 3.98 -25.01 -7.19
C LEU A 143 2.59 -25.64 -7.35
N GLU A 144 2.05 -26.27 -6.31
CA GLU A 144 0.69 -26.81 -6.30
C GLU A 144 -0.36 -25.71 -6.62
N SER A 145 -0.22 -24.50 -6.07
CA SER A 145 -1.11 -23.38 -6.40
C SER A 145 -0.97 -22.90 -7.86
N LEU A 146 0.24 -22.97 -8.43
CA LEU A 146 0.51 -22.56 -9.81
C LEU A 146 0.04 -23.60 -10.85
N GLU A 147 -0.36 -24.81 -10.43
CA GLU A 147 -0.96 -25.83 -11.29
C GLU A 147 -2.44 -25.55 -11.61
N GLU A 148 -3.09 -24.66 -10.86
CA GLU A 148 -4.50 -24.31 -11.06
C GLU A 148 -4.70 -23.54 -12.38
N ASP A 149 -5.78 -23.78 -13.12
CA ASP A 149 -6.04 -23.07 -14.37
C ASP A 149 -6.38 -21.58 -14.13
N GLU A 150 -6.93 -21.30 -12.94
CA GLU A 150 -7.29 -19.98 -12.44
C GLU A 150 -6.15 -19.44 -11.55
N VAL A 151 -5.18 -18.75 -12.15
CA VAL A 151 -4.07 -18.09 -11.44
C VAL A 151 -4.00 -16.62 -11.85
N GLY A 152 -3.82 -15.72 -10.88
CA GLY A 152 -3.72 -14.27 -11.11
C GLY A 152 -5.02 -13.50 -10.86
N LEU A 153 -5.18 -12.36 -11.54
CA LEU A 153 -6.27 -11.41 -11.30
C LEU A 153 -7.62 -11.94 -11.79
N HIS A 154 -8.45 -12.42 -10.87
CA HIS A 154 -9.82 -12.83 -11.14
C HIS A 154 -10.74 -11.60 -11.26
N LEU A 155 -10.80 -11.05 -12.47
CA LEU A 155 -11.66 -9.91 -12.84
C LEU A 155 -12.94 -10.31 -13.58
N SER A 156 -13.11 -11.59 -13.95
CA SER A 156 -14.30 -12.12 -14.62
C SER A 156 -15.07 -13.11 -13.75
N GLN A 157 -16.38 -12.86 -13.65
CA GLN A 157 -17.47 -13.65 -13.06
C GLN A 157 -17.18 -15.15 -12.89
N ALA A 158 -17.32 -15.63 -11.65
CA ALA A 158 -17.54 -17.03 -11.39
C ALA A 158 -18.87 -17.44 -12.03
N ARG A 159 -18.81 -18.25 -13.08
CA ARG A 159 -19.97 -19.00 -13.55
C ARG A 159 -20.39 -19.96 -12.43
N GLY A 160 -21.45 -19.62 -11.71
CA GLY A 160 -22.22 -20.54 -10.88
C GLY A 160 -22.01 -20.40 -9.37
N GLY A 161 -22.77 -19.50 -8.74
CA GLY A 161 -22.85 -19.36 -7.29
C GLY A 161 -23.74 -18.19 -6.86
N SER A 162 -25.01 -18.24 -7.26
CA SER A 162 -25.99 -17.12 -7.24
C SER A 162 -26.49 -16.67 -5.85
N GLN A 163 -25.66 -16.64 -4.80
CA GLN A 163 -26.08 -16.09 -3.50
C GLN A 163 -25.03 -15.29 -2.71
N ARG A 164 -23.72 -15.32 -3.05
CA ARG A 164 -22.68 -14.61 -2.26
C ARG A 164 -22.20 -13.29 -2.86
N GLU A 165 -22.41 -13.05 -4.15
CA GLU A 165 -21.92 -11.82 -4.81
C GLU A 165 -22.80 -10.58 -4.53
N ASP A 166 -24.05 -10.75 -4.10
CA ASP A 166 -24.95 -9.61 -3.81
C ASP A 166 -24.62 -8.84 -2.50
N GLU A 167 -23.54 -9.22 -1.79
CA GLU A 167 -23.22 -8.69 -0.45
C GLU A 167 -21.89 -7.91 -0.36
N LEU A 168 -21.27 -7.52 -1.48
CA LEU A 168 -20.05 -6.69 -1.45
C LEU A 168 -20.37 -5.31 -0.87
N VAL A 169 -19.97 -5.08 0.38
CA VAL A 169 -20.16 -3.79 1.07
C VAL A 169 -19.05 -2.83 0.70
N LEU A 170 -17.80 -3.28 0.73
CA LEU A 170 -16.64 -2.40 0.57
C LEU A 170 -15.62 -2.98 -0.41
N LEU A 171 -15.35 -2.26 -1.49
CA LEU A 171 -14.19 -2.50 -2.35
C LEU A 171 -13.07 -1.53 -1.98
N ILE A 172 -11.89 -2.04 -1.64
CA ILE A 172 -10.72 -1.25 -1.26
C ILE A 172 -9.69 -1.31 -2.38
N GLY A 173 -9.37 -0.16 -2.98
CA GLY A 173 -8.26 0.01 -3.91
C GLY A 173 -7.06 0.64 -3.22
N VAL A 174 -5.97 -0.12 -3.08
CA VAL A 174 -4.73 0.30 -2.42
C VAL A 174 -3.74 0.80 -3.45
N LYS A 175 -3.51 2.12 -3.52
CA LYS A 175 -2.51 2.73 -4.41
C LYS A 175 -1.11 2.31 -3.97
N THR A 176 -0.31 1.82 -4.91
CA THR A 176 1.04 1.33 -4.62
C THR A 176 2.01 1.70 -5.73
N ALA A 177 3.28 1.86 -5.37
CA ALA A 177 4.39 1.86 -6.34
C ALA A 177 4.88 0.42 -6.53
N VAL A 178 4.66 -0.12 -7.73
CA VAL A 178 4.82 -1.55 -8.04
C VAL A 178 6.25 -2.01 -7.76
N ALA A 179 7.24 -1.25 -8.24
CA ALA A 179 8.64 -1.65 -8.15
C ALA A 179 9.23 -1.53 -6.73
N THR A 180 8.83 -0.49 -5.97
CA THR A 180 9.53 -0.14 -4.72
C THR A 180 8.78 -0.52 -3.45
N ASN A 181 7.45 -0.66 -3.50
CA ASN A 181 6.63 -0.82 -2.29
C ASN A 181 6.14 -2.26 -2.07
N PHE A 182 6.89 -3.24 -2.56
CA PHE A 182 6.54 -4.66 -2.37
C PHE A 182 6.41 -5.05 -0.90
N ALA A 183 7.35 -4.63 -0.04
CA ALA A 183 7.30 -4.92 1.40
C ALA A 183 6.05 -4.36 2.10
N LEU A 184 5.53 -3.21 1.64
CA LEU A 184 4.28 -2.63 2.11
C LEU A 184 3.08 -3.47 1.66
N ARG A 185 3.05 -3.90 0.39
CA ARG A 185 2.01 -4.83 -0.09
C ARG A 185 2.00 -6.14 0.68
N GLN A 186 3.17 -6.72 0.95
CA GLN A 186 3.29 -7.92 1.78
C GLN A 186 2.82 -7.67 3.21
N ALA A 187 3.18 -6.55 3.83
CA ALA A 187 2.67 -6.19 5.16
C ALA A 187 1.14 -6.16 5.19
N ILE A 188 0.50 -5.57 4.18
CA ILE A 188 -0.96 -5.52 4.06
C ILE A 188 -1.55 -6.94 3.88
N ARG A 189 -0.98 -7.76 2.98
CA ARG A 189 -1.43 -9.15 2.73
C ARG A 189 -1.27 -10.06 3.94
N GLU A 190 -0.27 -9.82 4.77
CA GLU A 190 0.01 -10.59 5.99
C GLU A 190 -0.84 -10.14 7.18
N THR A 191 -1.44 -8.96 7.11
CA THR A 191 -2.20 -8.35 8.22
C THR A 191 -3.67 -8.17 7.85
N TRP A 192 -4.14 -6.92 7.72
CA TRP A 192 -5.55 -6.57 7.61
C TRP A 192 -6.23 -6.94 6.29
N ALA A 193 -5.46 -7.31 5.26
CA ALA A 193 -5.98 -7.84 4.00
C ALA A 193 -5.64 -9.32 3.79
N SER A 194 -5.19 -10.03 4.83
CA SER A 194 -4.99 -11.48 4.77
C SER A 194 -6.32 -12.20 4.57
N LYS A 195 -6.27 -13.41 3.98
CA LYS A 195 -7.47 -14.24 3.76
C LYS A 195 -8.23 -14.54 5.07
N ASP A 196 -7.50 -14.64 6.18
CA ASP A 196 -8.08 -14.97 7.49
C ASP A 196 -8.64 -13.72 8.21
N ALA A 197 -8.05 -12.54 8.00
CA ALA A 197 -8.50 -11.30 8.62
C ALA A 197 -9.60 -10.59 7.82
N LEU A 198 -9.67 -10.80 6.50
CA LEU A 198 -10.58 -10.06 5.63
C LEU A 198 -12.04 -10.52 5.82
N PRO A 199 -12.94 -9.65 6.30
CA PRO A 199 -14.32 -10.04 6.59
C PRO A 199 -15.19 -10.18 5.34
N ASP A 200 -16.28 -10.95 5.45
CA ASP A 200 -17.27 -11.09 4.39
C ASP A 200 -17.86 -9.75 3.94
N GLY A 201 -17.92 -9.56 2.63
CA GLY A 201 -18.38 -8.33 1.99
C GLY A 201 -17.29 -7.27 1.82
N VAL A 202 -16.00 -7.64 1.98
CA VAL A 202 -14.86 -6.77 1.66
C VAL A 202 -13.98 -7.41 0.59
N LYS A 203 -13.52 -6.61 -0.38
CA LYS A 203 -12.51 -7.02 -1.36
C LYS A 203 -11.39 -5.99 -1.42
N VAL A 204 -10.14 -6.44 -1.42
CA VAL A 204 -8.94 -5.58 -1.52
C VAL A 204 -8.22 -5.87 -2.82
N VAL A 205 -7.78 -4.83 -3.53
CA VAL A 205 -6.93 -4.92 -4.73
C VAL A 205 -5.86 -3.82 -4.69
N PHE A 206 -4.67 -4.12 -5.22
CA PHE A 206 -3.58 -3.16 -5.32
C PHE A 206 -3.59 -2.46 -6.69
N LEU A 207 -3.40 -1.14 -6.69
CA LEU A 207 -3.46 -0.27 -7.86
C LEU A 207 -2.05 0.15 -8.26
N GLY A 208 -1.45 -0.64 -9.16
CA GLY A 208 -0.09 -0.47 -9.65
C GLY A 208 0.04 0.40 -10.89
N CYS A 209 -0.89 0.32 -11.86
CA CYS A 209 -0.73 0.89 -13.22
C CYS A 209 0.43 0.24 -14.00
N ARG A 210 0.74 0.76 -15.20
CA ARG A 210 1.89 0.30 -15.98
C ARG A 210 3.19 0.63 -15.23
N PRO A 211 3.99 -0.38 -14.84
CA PRO A 211 5.18 -0.16 -14.04
C PRO A 211 6.22 0.65 -14.82
N ILE A 212 6.99 1.48 -14.11
CA ILE A 212 8.12 2.23 -14.67
C ILE A 212 9.44 1.71 -14.11
N ALA A 213 10.51 1.90 -14.87
CA ALA A 213 11.87 1.62 -14.43
C ALA A 213 12.81 2.75 -14.84
N ARG A 214 13.91 2.89 -14.09
CA ARG A 214 14.99 3.82 -14.39
C ARG A 214 15.69 3.40 -15.68
N VAL A 215 16.07 4.38 -16.49
CA VAL A 215 16.81 4.21 -17.74
C VAL A 215 18.03 5.13 -17.68
N ASP A 216 19.22 4.57 -17.90
CA ASP A 216 20.43 5.36 -18.10
C ASP A 216 20.52 5.78 -19.59
N GLU A 217 20.87 7.03 -19.86
CA GLU A 217 20.97 7.56 -21.23
C GLU A 217 22.08 6.90 -22.06
N ASP A 218 23.09 6.29 -21.40
CA ASP A 218 24.36 5.87 -22.02
C ASP A 218 24.65 4.36 -22.01
N VAL A 219 23.78 3.49 -21.46
CA VAL A 219 24.04 2.04 -21.34
C VAL A 219 22.82 1.23 -21.80
N ALA A 220 22.76 0.93 -23.10
CA ALA A 220 21.62 0.24 -23.70
C ALA A 220 21.50 -1.25 -23.32
N ASP A 221 22.60 -1.94 -22.99
CA ASP A 221 22.59 -3.42 -22.86
C ASP A 221 22.50 -3.94 -21.41
N GLU A 222 23.19 -3.34 -20.42
CA GLU A 222 23.13 -3.83 -19.03
C GLU A 222 21.78 -3.56 -18.35
N ASN A 223 21.09 -2.47 -18.70
CA ASN A 223 19.78 -2.16 -18.11
C ASN A 223 18.64 -3.07 -18.62
N ASP A 224 18.84 -3.87 -19.68
CA ASP A 224 17.76 -4.72 -20.22
C ASP A 224 17.50 -5.95 -19.35
N TRP A 225 18.53 -6.57 -18.78
CA TRP A 225 18.34 -7.74 -17.92
C TRP A 225 17.72 -7.37 -16.56
N GLU A 226 18.06 -6.22 -15.97
CA GLU A 226 17.44 -5.75 -14.72
C GLU A 226 15.96 -5.46 -14.91
N ARG A 227 15.62 -4.79 -16.02
CA ARG A 227 14.23 -4.51 -16.40
C ARG A 227 13.46 -5.80 -16.68
N ARG A 228 14.08 -6.79 -17.34
CA ARG A 228 13.47 -8.13 -17.52
C ARG A 228 13.20 -8.80 -16.19
N ARG A 229 14.19 -8.87 -15.30
CA ARG A 229 14.02 -9.46 -13.96
C ARG A 229 12.94 -8.77 -13.15
N LEU A 230 12.86 -7.43 -13.22
CA LEU A 230 11.78 -6.68 -12.58
C LEU A 230 10.42 -7.06 -13.18
N ARG A 231 10.30 -7.15 -14.51
CA ARG A 231 9.05 -7.55 -15.17
C ARG A 231 8.65 -8.97 -14.79
N ASP A 232 9.61 -9.91 -14.76
CA ASP A 232 9.37 -11.28 -14.32
C ASP A 232 8.87 -11.33 -12.87
N ALA A 233 9.51 -10.58 -11.98
CA ALA A 233 9.11 -10.52 -10.58
C ALA A 233 7.69 -9.93 -10.41
N ILE A 234 7.34 -8.88 -11.16
CA ILE A 234 5.98 -8.29 -11.17
C ILE A 234 4.96 -9.32 -11.66
N MET A 235 5.25 -10.01 -12.76
CA MET A 235 4.34 -11.02 -13.31
C MET A 235 4.17 -12.20 -12.35
N LEU A 236 5.25 -12.64 -11.69
CA LEU A 236 5.19 -13.67 -10.66
C LEU A 236 4.33 -13.21 -9.48
N GLU A 237 4.51 -12.00 -8.98
CA GLU A 237 3.67 -11.46 -7.89
C GLU A 237 2.19 -11.44 -8.29
N LYS A 238 1.89 -10.98 -9.52
CA LYS A 238 0.52 -10.97 -10.05
C LYS A 238 -0.09 -12.36 -10.08
N MET A 239 0.65 -13.35 -10.58
CA MET A 239 0.20 -14.75 -10.62
C MET A 239 -0.06 -15.31 -9.23
N VAL A 240 0.90 -15.12 -8.31
CA VAL A 240 0.84 -15.72 -6.97
C VAL A 240 -0.26 -15.11 -6.09
N ASN A 241 -0.47 -13.79 -6.18
CA ASN A 241 -1.39 -13.10 -5.26
C ASN A 241 -2.75 -12.78 -5.88
N GLY A 242 -2.83 -12.61 -7.20
CA GLY A 242 -4.09 -12.38 -7.91
C GLY A 242 -4.82 -11.07 -7.58
N ASP A 243 -4.13 -10.09 -6.99
CA ASP A 243 -4.71 -8.85 -6.46
C ASP A 243 -4.08 -7.56 -7.02
N LEU A 244 -2.99 -7.66 -7.81
CA LEU A 244 -2.19 -6.52 -8.27
C LEU A 244 -2.53 -6.07 -9.69
N LEU A 245 -3.28 -4.98 -9.81
CA LEU A 245 -3.64 -4.36 -11.09
C LEU A 245 -2.46 -3.53 -11.64
N THR A 246 -2.00 -3.86 -12.84
CA THR A 246 -0.96 -3.12 -13.56
C THR A 246 -1.51 -2.61 -14.89
N ASP A 247 -1.33 -3.39 -15.96
CA ASP A 247 -1.68 -3.04 -17.33
C ASP A 247 -3.22 -3.02 -17.55
N GLU A 248 -4.00 -3.48 -16.57
CA GLU A 248 -5.46 -3.38 -16.55
C GLU A 248 -5.96 -1.95 -16.27
N LEU A 249 -5.10 -1.05 -15.79
CA LEU A 249 -5.40 0.36 -15.56
C LEU A 249 -4.66 1.21 -16.59
N ASP A 250 -5.37 2.09 -17.30
CA ASP A 250 -4.80 2.95 -18.35
C ASP A 250 -4.08 4.18 -17.77
N CYS A 251 -3.01 3.91 -17.03
CA CYS A 251 -2.18 4.87 -16.32
C CYS A 251 -0.74 4.37 -16.26
N ASP A 252 0.17 5.27 -15.87
CA ASP A 252 1.57 4.96 -15.58
C ASP A 252 1.83 5.02 -14.08
N ASP A 253 2.70 4.16 -13.56
CA ASP A 253 3.04 4.09 -12.13
C ASP A 253 3.95 5.24 -11.70
N THR A 254 3.45 6.47 -11.83
CA THR A 254 4.18 7.69 -11.47
C THR A 254 3.36 8.52 -10.51
N TYR A 255 4.03 9.29 -9.66
CA TYR A 255 3.33 10.21 -8.77
C TYR A 255 2.48 11.23 -9.53
N LEU A 256 2.93 11.68 -10.70
CA LEU A 256 2.19 12.67 -11.51
C LEU A 256 0.89 12.12 -12.09
N ASP A 257 0.72 10.80 -12.15
CA ASP A 257 -0.47 10.15 -12.71
C ASP A 257 -1.42 9.59 -11.62
N LEU A 258 -1.22 10.00 -10.35
CA LEU A 258 -1.95 9.44 -9.21
C LEU A 258 -3.48 9.64 -9.32
N ALA A 259 -3.92 10.82 -9.76
CA ALA A 259 -5.35 11.06 -9.96
C ALA A 259 -5.93 10.22 -11.11
N ASN A 260 -5.14 9.96 -12.16
CA ASN A 260 -5.53 9.08 -13.26
C ASN A 260 -5.59 7.61 -12.80
N LYS A 261 -4.64 7.15 -11.98
CA LYS A 261 -4.66 5.84 -11.32
C LYS A 261 -5.98 5.61 -10.56
N VAL A 262 -6.42 6.60 -9.77
CA VAL A 262 -7.72 6.56 -9.06
C VAL A 262 -8.91 6.54 -10.04
N LYS A 263 -8.88 7.37 -11.08
CA LYS A 263 -9.93 7.46 -12.11
C LYS A 263 -10.10 6.15 -12.88
N GLU A 264 -9.02 5.50 -13.29
CA GLU A 264 -9.06 4.23 -14.02
C GLU A 264 -9.46 3.08 -13.11
N PHE A 265 -9.06 3.11 -11.83
CA PHE A 265 -9.60 2.15 -10.86
C PHE A 265 -11.11 2.33 -10.66
N PHE A 266 -11.62 3.56 -10.55
CA PHE A 266 -13.08 3.80 -10.50
C PHE A 266 -13.80 3.33 -11.76
N HIS A 267 -13.17 3.45 -12.93
CA HIS A 267 -13.71 2.87 -14.14
C HIS A 267 -13.82 1.33 -14.04
N LEU A 268 -12.73 0.65 -13.64
CA LEU A 268 -12.71 -0.79 -13.44
C LEU A 268 -13.71 -1.24 -12.37
N ALA A 269 -13.78 -0.53 -11.23
CA ALA A 269 -14.71 -0.79 -10.14
C ALA A 269 -16.17 -0.70 -10.59
N ALA A 270 -16.55 0.34 -11.33
CA ALA A 270 -17.90 0.47 -11.88
C ALA A 270 -18.23 -0.68 -12.87
N MET A 271 -17.26 -1.12 -13.67
CA MET A 271 -17.48 -2.15 -14.69
C MET A 271 -17.50 -3.58 -14.14
N ARG A 272 -16.75 -3.86 -13.07
CA ARG A 272 -16.55 -5.23 -12.54
C ARG A 272 -17.16 -5.46 -11.16
N PHE A 273 -17.28 -4.40 -10.36
CA PHE A 273 -17.74 -4.42 -8.98
C PHE A 273 -18.91 -3.44 -8.76
N GLY A 274 -19.72 -3.19 -9.79
CA GLY A 274 -20.80 -2.19 -9.74
C GLY A 274 -21.91 -2.48 -8.71
N HIS A 275 -21.92 -3.67 -8.11
CA HIS A 275 -22.80 -4.06 -7.00
C HIS A 275 -22.23 -3.70 -5.61
N ALA A 276 -20.96 -3.26 -5.51
CA ALA A 276 -20.39 -2.82 -4.24
C ALA A 276 -21.16 -1.59 -3.71
N GLN A 277 -21.38 -1.50 -2.40
CA GLN A 277 -22.03 -0.33 -1.82
C GLN A 277 -21.09 0.89 -1.76
N TYR A 278 -19.85 0.64 -1.35
CA TYR A 278 -18.82 1.65 -1.17
C TYR A 278 -17.51 1.25 -1.84
N VAL A 279 -16.76 2.26 -2.28
CA VAL A 279 -15.37 2.11 -2.70
C VAL A 279 -14.48 2.96 -1.80
N MET A 280 -13.47 2.34 -1.22
CA MET A 280 -12.38 3.01 -0.50
C MET A 280 -11.15 3.10 -1.39
N ILE A 281 -10.53 4.26 -1.41
CA ILE A 281 -9.15 4.42 -1.84
C ILE A 281 -8.27 4.47 -0.59
N ALA A 282 -7.10 3.84 -0.65
CA ALA A 282 -6.09 3.85 0.40
C ALA A 282 -4.69 3.95 -0.21
N ASP A 283 -3.74 4.54 0.53
CA ASP A 283 -2.30 4.37 0.24
C ASP A 283 -1.82 2.98 0.74
N ASP A 284 -0.66 2.51 0.27
CA ASP A 284 -0.07 1.23 0.68
C ASP A 284 0.67 1.27 2.03
N ASP A 285 0.66 2.42 2.70
CA ASP A 285 1.30 2.66 3.99
C ASP A 285 0.28 2.80 5.13
N VAL A 286 -0.86 2.12 5.01
CA VAL A 286 -1.97 2.23 5.96
C VAL A 286 -2.25 0.90 6.64
N TYR A 287 -2.63 0.97 7.91
CA TYR A 287 -3.29 -0.12 8.63
C TYR A 287 -4.80 0.17 8.72
N VAL A 288 -5.64 -0.82 8.42
CA VAL A 288 -7.11 -0.69 8.42
C VAL A 288 -7.73 -1.77 9.30
N ARG A 289 -8.59 -1.41 10.26
CA ARG A 289 -9.43 -2.40 10.97
C ARG A 289 -10.63 -2.77 10.12
N THR A 290 -10.42 -3.67 9.16
CA THR A 290 -11.40 -4.02 8.11
C THR A 290 -12.70 -4.57 8.68
N ASP A 291 -12.64 -5.38 9.74
CA ASP A 291 -13.77 -5.89 10.52
C ASP A 291 -14.68 -4.79 11.09
N MET A 292 -14.08 -3.75 11.67
CA MET A 292 -14.77 -2.65 12.30
C MET A 292 -15.25 -1.63 11.27
N LEU A 293 -14.48 -1.44 10.20
CA LEU A 293 -14.82 -0.56 9.09
C LEU A 293 -16.01 -1.11 8.29
N VAL A 294 -16.01 -2.39 7.93
CA VAL A 294 -17.17 -3.00 7.24
C VAL A 294 -18.40 -3.00 8.14
N SER A 295 -18.23 -3.26 9.44
CA SER A 295 -19.33 -3.19 10.40
C SER A 295 -19.92 -1.78 10.51
N HIS A 296 -19.09 -0.75 10.41
CA HIS A 296 -19.55 0.64 10.33
C HIS A 296 -20.42 0.87 9.08
N PHE A 297 -19.95 0.47 7.90
CA PHE A 297 -20.71 0.65 6.65
C PHE A 297 -21.97 -0.22 6.58
N LYS A 298 -21.95 -1.44 7.11
CA LYS A 298 -23.16 -2.29 7.25
C LYS A 298 -24.23 -1.60 8.11
N ARG A 299 -23.83 -0.94 9.21
CA ARG A 299 -24.77 -0.16 10.04
C ARG A 299 -25.26 1.12 9.37
N LEU A 300 -24.41 1.78 8.59
CA LEU A 300 -24.79 2.97 7.80
C LEU A 300 -25.77 2.62 6.66
N GLY A 301 -25.72 1.37 6.17
CA GLY A 301 -26.47 0.89 5.02
C GLY A 301 -25.95 1.49 3.70
N PRO A 302 -26.50 1.09 2.54
CA PRO A 302 -26.16 1.70 1.26
C PRO A 302 -26.50 3.19 1.25
N GLN A 303 -25.57 4.03 0.81
CA GLN A 303 -25.78 5.47 0.66
C GLN A 303 -25.66 5.85 -0.82
N THR A 304 -26.27 6.97 -1.17
CA THR A 304 -26.06 7.65 -2.46
C THR A 304 -25.40 8.99 -2.20
N ARG A 305 -24.62 9.51 -3.16
CA ARG A 305 -24.01 10.83 -3.06
C ARG A 305 -23.14 10.99 -1.81
N TYR A 306 -22.46 9.91 -1.44
CA TYR A 306 -21.60 9.83 -0.26
C TYR A 306 -20.14 10.04 -0.66
N TYR A 307 -19.47 10.95 0.05
CA TYR A 307 -18.04 11.17 -0.01
C TYR A 307 -17.53 11.50 1.39
N SER A 308 -16.61 10.69 1.93
CA SER A 308 -16.07 10.91 3.28
C SER A 308 -14.59 10.55 3.40
N GLY A 309 -13.94 11.06 4.43
CA GLY A 309 -12.58 10.67 4.81
C GLY A 309 -11.97 11.63 5.83
N GLN A 310 -10.66 11.58 6.01
CA GLN A 310 -9.99 12.51 6.92
C GLN A 310 -9.90 13.89 6.25
N MET A 311 -10.33 14.94 6.96
CA MET A 311 -10.38 16.31 6.42
C MET A 311 -9.57 17.24 7.33
N LEU A 312 -8.41 17.67 6.85
CA LEU A 312 -7.51 18.54 7.62
C LEU A 312 -8.17 19.91 7.89
N SER A 313 -8.93 20.44 6.93
CA SER A 313 -9.70 21.68 7.12
C SER A 313 -10.66 21.65 8.31
N VAL A 314 -11.30 20.50 8.57
CA VAL A 314 -12.18 20.31 9.73
C VAL A 314 -11.37 20.12 11.00
N GLN A 315 -10.32 19.29 10.97
CA GLN A 315 -9.44 19.03 12.12
C GLN A 315 -8.74 20.29 12.63
N HIS A 316 -8.26 21.13 11.70
CA HIS A 316 -7.57 22.39 12.01
C HIS A 316 -8.51 23.59 12.11
N ALA A 317 -9.83 23.39 11.90
CA ALA A 317 -10.83 24.45 11.88
C ALA A 317 -10.45 25.66 11.01
N ARG A 318 -9.81 25.41 9.86
CA ARG A 318 -9.36 26.44 8.92
C ARG A 318 -9.42 25.94 7.48
N LYS A 319 -9.57 26.85 6.54
CA LYS A 319 -9.48 26.50 5.12
C LYS A 319 -8.03 26.19 4.73
N GLU A 320 -7.88 25.33 3.74
CA GLU A 320 -6.59 24.97 3.18
C GLU A 320 -6.31 25.83 1.95
N ALA A 321 -5.04 26.20 1.76
CA ALA A 321 -4.59 26.99 0.61
C ALA A 321 -3.71 26.10 -0.28
N PRO A 322 -3.78 26.27 -1.62
CA PRO A 322 -2.93 25.54 -2.53
C PRO A 322 -1.45 25.90 -2.30
N THR A 323 -0.58 24.88 -2.27
CA THR A 323 0.86 25.13 -2.15
C THR A 323 1.38 25.74 -3.45
N ARG A 324 1.89 26.97 -3.39
CA ARG A 324 2.47 27.69 -4.54
C ARG A 324 4.00 27.58 -4.64
N ASP A 325 4.62 26.92 -3.67
CA ASP A 325 6.06 26.68 -3.65
C ASP A 325 6.44 25.68 -4.74
N THR A 326 7.22 26.12 -5.72
CA THR A 326 7.65 25.32 -6.88
C THR A 326 8.63 24.21 -6.53
N SER A 327 9.24 24.24 -5.34
CA SER A 327 10.07 23.15 -4.83
C SER A 327 9.26 22.02 -4.18
N SER A 328 7.98 22.28 -3.87
CA SER A 328 7.10 21.28 -3.26
C SER A 328 6.59 20.28 -4.29
N ARG A 329 6.64 18.99 -3.96
CA ARG A 329 5.95 17.93 -4.72
C ARG A 329 4.42 18.09 -4.76
N TYR A 330 3.87 18.95 -3.91
CA TYR A 330 2.44 19.28 -3.85
C TYR A 330 2.16 20.65 -4.47
N VAL A 331 3.07 21.16 -5.32
CA VAL A 331 2.86 22.44 -6.02
C VAL A 331 1.61 22.36 -6.87
N LEU A 332 0.74 23.34 -6.69
CA LEU A 332 -0.40 23.58 -7.54
C LEU A 332 -0.27 25.00 -8.06
N SER A 333 0.02 25.17 -9.36
CA SER A 333 0.23 26.49 -9.95
C SER A 333 -1.08 27.28 -10.09
N GLU A 334 -1.00 28.60 -10.19
CA GLU A 334 -2.19 29.43 -10.46
C GLU A 334 -2.82 29.10 -11.82
N THR A 335 -2.01 28.69 -12.79
CA THR A 335 -2.49 28.25 -14.10
C THR A 335 -3.31 26.96 -14.03
N GLN A 336 -2.93 26.04 -13.14
CA GLN A 336 -3.63 24.77 -12.94
C GLN A 336 -4.85 24.93 -12.02
N TYR A 337 -4.75 25.79 -11.00
CA TYR A 337 -5.84 26.11 -10.07
C TYR A 337 -5.78 27.57 -9.63
N PRO A 338 -6.63 28.45 -10.18
CA PRO A 338 -6.54 29.90 -9.96
C PRO A 338 -7.11 30.39 -8.63
N LEU A 339 -7.87 29.56 -7.91
CA LEU A 339 -8.49 29.98 -6.64
C LEU A 339 -7.46 30.01 -5.51
N SER A 340 -7.66 30.90 -4.54
CA SER A 340 -6.78 31.06 -3.37
C SER A 340 -7.06 30.06 -2.25
N GLU A 341 -8.19 29.37 -2.31
CA GLU A 341 -8.63 28.40 -1.29
C GLU A 341 -8.96 27.07 -1.97
N LEU A 342 -8.61 25.98 -1.31
CA LEU A 342 -9.04 24.64 -1.68
C LEU A 342 -10.45 24.37 -1.11
N PRO A 343 -11.31 23.62 -1.83
CA PRO A 343 -12.54 23.14 -1.23
C PRO A 343 -12.23 22.19 -0.06
N PRO A 344 -13.16 21.94 0.87
CA PRO A 344 -13.00 20.84 1.81
C PRO A 344 -12.89 19.51 1.07
N PHE A 345 -11.79 18.78 1.30
CA PHE A 345 -11.50 17.49 0.68
C PHE A 345 -11.08 16.46 1.73
N ALA A 346 -11.29 15.18 1.42
CA ALA A 346 -10.70 14.08 2.17
C ALA A 346 -9.30 13.79 1.63
N ILE A 347 -8.29 13.68 2.50
CA ILE A 347 -6.89 13.50 2.11
C ILE A 347 -6.65 12.20 1.33
N GLY A 348 -5.60 12.19 0.50
CA GLY A 348 -5.29 11.08 -0.40
C GLY A 348 -4.95 9.75 0.29
N ALA A 349 -4.59 9.77 1.58
CA ALA A 349 -4.25 8.57 2.34
C ALA A 349 -5.42 7.58 2.43
N TYR A 350 -6.65 8.09 2.57
CA TYR A 350 -7.87 7.29 2.48
C TYR A 350 -9.13 8.13 2.36
N PHE A 351 -10.03 7.69 1.49
CA PHE A 351 -11.36 8.26 1.36
C PHE A 351 -12.35 7.25 0.78
N PHE A 352 -13.63 7.53 0.97
CA PHE A 352 -14.73 6.65 0.64
C PHE A 352 -15.72 7.35 -0.29
N LEU A 353 -16.19 6.63 -1.29
CA LEU A 353 -17.27 7.06 -2.18
C LEU A 353 -18.37 5.99 -2.20
N SER A 354 -19.63 6.42 -2.30
CA SER A 354 -20.69 5.50 -2.72
C SER A 354 -20.53 5.14 -4.20
N MET A 355 -21.03 3.96 -4.58
CA MET A 355 -20.87 3.46 -5.94
C MET A 355 -21.55 4.33 -7.03
N ASP A 356 -22.57 5.13 -6.70
CA ASP A 356 -23.14 6.10 -7.65
C ASP A 356 -22.16 7.24 -8.00
N CYS A 357 -21.36 7.71 -7.03
CA CYS A 357 -20.28 8.67 -7.26
C CYS A 357 -19.17 8.07 -8.14
N VAL A 358 -18.79 6.81 -7.87
CA VAL A 358 -17.81 6.06 -8.67
C VAL A 358 -18.30 5.87 -10.10
N ASN A 359 -19.58 5.52 -10.28
CA ASN A 359 -20.23 5.41 -11.58
C ASN A 359 -20.25 6.76 -12.33
N PHE A 360 -20.50 7.87 -11.64
CA PHE A 360 -20.43 9.20 -12.25
C PHE A 360 -19.02 9.48 -12.81
N ILE A 361 -17.97 9.20 -12.04
CA ILE A 361 -16.58 9.39 -12.49
C ILE A 361 -16.31 8.48 -13.69
N SER A 362 -16.62 7.18 -13.59
CA SER A 362 -16.42 6.19 -14.66
C SER A 362 -17.07 6.61 -15.99
N ARG A 363 -18.33 7.06 -15.95
CA ARG A 363 -19.08 7.52 -17.14
C ARG A 363 -18.53 8.81 -17.74
N ASN A 364 -17.89 9.66 -16.92
CA ASN A 364 -17.37 10.96 -17.35
C ASN A 364 -15.84 11.00 -17.43
N ARG A 365 -15.14 9.86 -17.31
CA ARG A 365 -13.68 9.79 -17.15
C ARG A 365 -12.89 10.51 -18.25
N ARG A 366 -13.42 10.56 -19.48
CA ARG A 366 -12.81 11.26 -20.63
C ARG A 366 -13.03 12.78 -20.62
N ARG A 367 -13.97 13.28 -19.81
CA ARG A 367 -14.36 14.70 -19.71
C ARG A 367 -13.84 15.35 -18.44
N LEU A 368 -13.69 14.56 -17.37
CA LEU A 368 -13.17 15.00 -16.10
C LEU A 368 -11.65 15.19 -16.21
N ARG A 369 -11.20 16.42 -15.98
CA ARG A 369 -9.77 16.74 -15.90
C ARG A 369 -9.27 16.53 -14.48
N ASP A 370 -8.04 16.06 -14.35
CA ASP A 370 -7.37 15.88 -13.08
C ASP A 370 -6.29 16.94 -12.82
N LEU A 371 -5.76 16.92 -11.61
CA LEU A 371 -4.65 17.75 -11.16
C LEU A 371 -3.34 16.94 -11.05
N GLY A 372 -3.18 15.89 -11.85
CA GLY A 372 -1.99 15.03 -11.82
C GLY A 372 -1.81 14.29 -10.50
N GLY A 373 -0.73 14.58 -9.75
CA GLY A 373 -0.41 13.88 -8.51
C GLY A 373 -1.27 14.21 -7.29
N MET A 374 -2.33 15.01 -7.46
CA MET A 374 -3.27 15.43 -6.41
C MET A 374 -4.61 14.74 -6.59
N ASP A 375 -4.67 13.44 -6.31
CA ASP A 375 -5.88 12.64 -6.45
C ASP A 375 -7.00 13.07 -5.48
N ASP A 376 -6.64 13.45 -4.27
CA ASP A 376 -7.56 13.92 -3.23
C ASP A 376 -8.31 15.20 -3.59
N ILE A 377 -7.60 16.25 -3.99
CA ILE A 377 -8.19 17.52 -4.45
C ILE A 377 -8.97 17.26 -5.75
N THR A 378 -8.43 16.44 -6.65
CA THR A 378 -9.09 16.10 -7.92
C THR A 378 -10.46 15.45 -7.69
N VAL A 379 -10.54 14.43 -6.85
CA VAL A 379 -11.80 13.73 -6.54
C VAL A 379 -12.79 14.70 -5.89
N ALA A 380 -12.35 15.55 -4.96
CA ALA A 380 -13.22 16.56 -4.36
C ALA A 380 -13.81 17.51 -5.41
N LEU A 381 -13.01 17.98 -6.37
CA LEU A 381 -13.50 18.83 -7.46
C LEU A 381 -14.51 18.09 -8.35
N TRP A 382 -14.28 16.82 -8.68
CA TRP A 382 -15.26 16.02 -9.43
C TRP A 382 -16.57 15.84 -8.67
N MET A 383 -16.51 15.58 -7.36
CA MET A 383 -17.70 15.45 -6.51
C MET A 383 -18.49 16.77 -6.43
N LEU A 384 -17.81 17.91 -6.38
CA LEU A 384 -18.46 19.21 -6.38
C LEU A 384 -19.23 19.52 -7.67
N THR A 385 -18.81 18.97 -8.82
CA THR A 385 -19.57 19.12 -10.09
C THR A 385 -20.98 18.57 -10.00
N ILE A 386 -21.20 17.59 -9.12
CA ILE A 386 -22.51 17.00 -8.85
C ILE A 386 -23.05 17.38 -7.48
N GLN A 387 -22.50 18.39 -6.79
CA GLN A 387 -22.92 18.87 -5.45
C GLN A 387 -22.81 17.80 -4.35
N VAL A 388 -21.80 16.94 -4.44
CA VAL A 388 -21.41 16.02 -3.36
C VAL A 388 -20.28 16.67 -2.58
N HIS A 389 -20.46 16.81 -1.26
CA HIS A 389 -19.50 17.45 -0.37
C HIS A 389 -18.83 16.42 0.54
N ALA A 390 -17.53 16.58 0.78
CA ALA A 390 -16.77 15.73 1.66
C ALA A 390 -17.31 15.80 3.11
N GLN A 391 -17.44 14.64 3.74
CA GLN A 391 -17.83 14.49 5.14
C GLN A 391 -16.64 14.01 5.97
N HIS A 392 -16.39 14.64 7.11
CA HIS A 392 -15.25 14.27 7.95
C HIS A 392 -15.53 12.94 8.67
N PHE A 393 -14.60 12.00 8.54
CA PHE A 393 -14.60 10.73 9.26
C PHE A 393 -13.56 10.78 10.41
N PRO A 394 -13.97 10.96 11.68
CA PRO A 394 -13.04 11.27 12.78
C PRO A 394 -12.10 10.14 13.20
N GLN A 395 -12.39 8.88 12.85
CA GLN A 395 -11.63 7.69 13.25
C GLN A 395 -10.47 7.36 12.29
N LEU A 396 -10.16 8.26 11.36
CA LEU A 396 -9.06 8.16 10.42
C LEU A 396 -7.95 9.13 10.83
N ARG A 397 -6.68 8.66 10.80
CA ARG A 397 -5.51 9.47 11.18
C ARG A 397 -4.30 9.21 10.30
N PHE A 398 -3.61 10.30 9.98
CA PHE A 398 -2.40 10.28 9.17
C PHE A 398 -1.22 10.73 10.04
N LEU A 399 -0.17 9.92 10.12
CA LEU A 399 0.84 10.05 11.16
C LEU A 399 1.68 11.34 11.07
N ARG A 400 1.89 11.90 9.87
CA ARG A 400 2.52 13.23 9.72
C ARG A 400 1.64 14.37 10.27
N SER A 401 0.32 14.20 10.30
CA SER A 401 -0.61 15.23 10.77
C SER A 401 -0.89 15.13 12.26
N GLU A 402 -1.11 13.93 12.80
CA GLU A 402 -1.48 13.71 14.20
C GLU A 402 -0.80 12.44 14.77
N PRO A 403 -0.53 12.38 16.09
CA PRO A 403 -0.01 11.17 16.74
C PRO A 403 -1.05 10.04 16.74
N CYS A 404 -0.60 8.82 17.06
CA CYS A 404 -1.47 7.65 17.20
C CYS A 404 -2.57 7.87 18.25
N ALA A 405 -3.74 7.25 18.03
CA ALA A 405 -4.85 7.21 18.99
C ALA A 405 -5.51 5.81 19.04
N GLU A 406 -6.15 5.46 20.15
CA GLU A 406 -6.62 4.07 20.37
C GLU A 406 -7.83 3.63 19.51
N ASN A 407 -8.74 4.56 19.20
CA ASN A 407 -10.04 4.22 18.59
C ASN A 407 -10.07 4.41 17.06
N LEU A 408 -8.93 4.16 16.40
CA LEU A 408 -8.78 4.35 14.97
C LEU A 408 -9.34 3.16 14.17
N LEU A 409 -9.98 3.48 13.04
CA LEU A 409 -10.36 2.51 12.02
C LEU A 409 -9.32 2.42 10.92
N ALA A 410 -8.59 3.49 10.65
CA ALA A 410 -7.43 3.47 9.77
C ALA A 410 -6.35 4.43 10.26
N PHE A 411 -5.09 4.01 10.11
CA PHE A 411 -3.91 4.80 10.46
C PHE A 411 -2.87 4.71 9.33
N GLY A 412 -2.46 5.86 8.78
CA GLY A 412 -1.63 5.94 7.58
C GLY A 412 -0.29 6.63 7.77
N ASP A 413 0.56 6.54 6.74
CA ASP A 413 1.99 6.95 6.72
C ASP A 413 2.91 6.01 7.53
N LEU A 414 2.57 4.73 7.57
CA LEU A 414 3.23 3.70 8.36
C LEU A 414 4.31 2.95 7.57
N SER A 415 5.40 2.57 8.24
CA SER A 415 6.38 1.63 7.69
C SER A 415 5.79 0.21 7.58
N SER A 416 6.41 -0.64 6.75
CA SER A 416 6.03 -2.06 6.62
C SER A 416 6.12 -2.81 7.96
N LEU A 417 7.05 -2.42 8.83
CA LEU A 417 7.18 -2.90 10.20
C LEU A 417 6.01 -2.43 11.07
N ALA A 418 5.69 -1.13 11.02
CA ALA A 418 4.65 -0.55 11.85
C ALA A 418 3.24 -1.09 11.54
N ILE A 419 2.94 -1.37 10.27
CA ILE A 419 1.68 -2.04 9.88
C ILE A 419 1.54 -3.38 10.62
N ARG A 420 2.62 -4.17 10.71
CA ARG A 420 2.64 -5.46 11.40
C ARG A 420 2.61 -5.30 12.92
N GLU A 421 3.29 -4.29 13.48
CA GLU A 421 3.24 -4.01 14.92
C GLU A 421 1.84 -3.64 15.38
N VAL A 422 1.13 -2.79 14.62
CA VAL A 422 -0.27 -2.46 14.91
C VAL A 422 -1.13 -3.72 14.87
N ASP A 423 -0.95 -4.57 13.86
CA ASP A 423 -1.70 -5.82 13.76
C ASP A 423 -1.46 -6.76 14.95
N MET A 424 -0.19 -6.98 15.32
CA MET A 424 0.18 -7.78 16.47
C MET A 424 -0.41 -7.22 17.77
N ASN A 425 -0.45 -5.90 17.94
CA ASN A 425 -1.10 -5.29 19.10
C ASN A 425 -2.59 -5.65 19.17
N ILE A 426 -3.29 -5.61 18.04
CA ILE A 426 -4.72 -5.98 17.98
C ILE A 426 -4.92 -7.47 18.27
N LEU A 427 -4.12 -8.34 17.64
CA LEU A 427 -4.18 -9.79 17.86
C LEU A 427 -3.86 -10.18 19.31
N ASP A 428 -2.88 -9.53 19.93
CA ASP A 428 -2.48 -9.74 21.32
C ASP A 428 -3.40 -9.04 22.33
N THR A 429 -4.51 -8.43 21.89
CA THR A 429 -5.46 -7.66 22.72
C THR A 429 -4.81 -6.51 23.50
N ARG A 430 -3.73 -5.95 22.97
CA ARG A 430 -3.09 -4.73 23.48
C ARG A 430 -3.79 -3.49 22.91
N ASP A 431 -3.47 -2.34 23.50
CA ASP A 431 -3.84 -1.04 22.98
C ASP A 431 -3.33 -0.86 21.54
N PHE A 432 -4.11 -0.20 20.67
CA PHE A 432 -3.76 0.02 19.25
C PHE A 432 -2.41 0.74 19.13
N CYS A 433 -2.16 1.72 19.99
CA CYS A 433 -0.91 2.49 20.02
C CYS A 433 0.14 1.91 20.98
N HIS A 434 0.00 0.66 21.42
CA HIS A 434 0.98 0.05 22.30
C HIS A 434 2.37 0.05 21.65
N GLY A 435 3.37 0.60 22.37
CA GLY A 435 4.73 0.73 21.85
C GLY A 435 4.90 1.79 20.74
N PHE A 436 3.94 2.71 20.59
CA PHE A 436 4.00 3.73 19.54
C PHE A 436 5.20 4.68 19.72
N GLU A 437 6.11 4.64 18.76
CA GLU A 437 7.20 5.59 18.59
C GLU A 437 7.12 6.24 17.20
N ARG A 438 6.86 7.55 17.16
CA ARG A 438 6.49 8.25 15.91
C ARG A 438 7.45 8.02 14.76
N LYS A 439 8.76 8.14 15.00
CA LYS A 439 9.79 8.02 13.96
C LYS A 439 10.06 6.58 13.54
N LEU A 440 9.87 5.61 14.45
CA LEU A 440 9.90 4.18 14.13
C LEU A 440 8.72 3.77 13.25
N TRP A 441 7.54 4.32 13.57
CA TRP A 441 6.31 3.97 12.89
C TRP A 441 6.16 4.67 11.55
N LEU A 442 6.73 5.86 11.41
CA LEU A 442 6.68 6.62 10.17
C LEU A 442 7.42 5.88 9.06
N LYS A 443 6.79 5.77 7.90
CA LYS A 443 7.45 5.21 6.72
C LYS A 443 8.72 6.01 6.42
N SER A 444 9.83 5.30 6.21
CA SER A 444 11.03 5.94 5.72
C SER A 444 10.73 6.56 4.36
N SER A 445 11.09 7.83 4.17
CA SER A 445 11.26 8.37 2.84
C SER A 445 12.51 7.70 2.26
N ARG A 446 12.41 6.44 1.81
CA ARG A 446 13.43 5.88 0.92
C ARG A 446 13.50 6.86 -0.24
N HIS A 447 14.65 7.53 -0.38
CA HIS A 447 14.85 8.52 -1.41
C HIS A 447 14.39 7.92 -2.73
N ILE A 448 13.32 8.45 -3.31
CA ILE A 448 13.14 8.35 -4.76
C ILE A 448 14.44 8.92 -5.30
N PRO A 449 15.25 8.18 -6.06
CA PRO A 449 16.51 8.70 -6.56
C PRO A 449 16.23 10.03 -7.25
N GLU A 450 16.72 11.12 -6.65
CA GLU A 450 16.64 12.44 -7.25
C GLU A 450 17.59 12.40 -8.45
N GLY A 451 17.01 12.32 -9.65
CA GLY A 451 17.75 12.22 -10.90
C GLY A 451 17.65 10.83 -11.55
N GLY A 452 17.43 10.84 -12.86
CA GLY A 452 17.28 9.66 -13.72
C GLY A 452 16.03 9.74 -14.58
N LEU A 453 16.13 9.34 -15.85
CA LEU A 453 14.94 9.20 -16.69
C LEU A 453 14.23 7.91 -16.31
N TYR A 454 12.93 8.00 -16.03
CA TYR A 454 12.08 6.83 -15.86
C TYR A 454 11.22 6.65 -17.10
N ARG A 455 11.09 5.40 -17.55
CA ARG A 455 10.21 5.05 -18.68
C ARG A 455 9.34 3.87 -18.29
N VAL A 456 8.21 3.74 -18.98
CA VAL A 456 7.35 2.56 -18.90
C VAL A 456 8.19 1.31 -19.17
N LEU A 457 8.11 0.37 -18.24
CA LEU A 457 8.81 -0.90 -18.34
C LEU A 457 8.27 -1.66 -19.57
N PRO A 458 9.11 -1.98 -20.56
CA PRO A 458 8.63 -2.58 -21.80
C PRO A 458 8.06 -3.98 -21.56
N LEU A 459 7.19 -4.38 -22.48
CA LEU A 459 6.76 -5.77 -22.59
C LEU A 459 7.87 -6.57 -23.26
N PHE A 460 8.42 -7.55 -22.55
CA PHE A 460 9.39 -8.48 -23.11
C PHE A 460 8.65 -9.67 -23.69
N THR A 461 8.28 -9.60 -24.97
CA THR A 461 7.55 -10.69 -25.63
C THR A 461 8.48 -11.87 -25.90
N GLU A 462 8.25 -12.97 -25.20
CA GLU A 462 8.96 -14.24 -25.37
C GLU A 462 7.95 -15.39 -25.43
N SER A 463 8.37 -16.52 -26.00
CA SER A 463 7.57 -17.74 -26.05
C SER A 463 8.32 -18.87 -25.38
N LEU A 464 7.57 -19.79 -24.76
CA LEU A 464 8.14 -21.01 -24.21
C LEU A 464 8.67 -21.90 -25.33
N GLU A 465 9.87 -22.43 -25.13
CA GLU A 465 10.48 -23.45 -25.97
C GLU A 465 10.54 -24.77 -25.22
N PHE A 466 10.15 -25.85 -25.90
CA PHE A 466 10.14 -27.21 -25.34
C PHE A 466 11.16 -28.10 -26.06
N GLY A 467 12.23 -28.46 -25.35
CA GLY A 467 13.17 -29.51 -25.75
C GLY A 467 12.84 -30.83 -25.05
N PHE A 468 13.12 -31.96 -25.70
CA PHE A 468 12.87 -33.28 -25.15
C PHE A 468 14.10 -34.18 -25.27
N SER A 469 14.32 -35.01 -24.26
CA SER A 469 15.38 -36.02 -24.25
C SER A 469 14.90 -37.28 -23.54
N ILE A 470 15.43 -38.44 -23.96
CA ILE A 470 15.12 -39.72 -23.34
C ILE A 470 16.30 -40.18 -22.51
N GLY A 471 16.03 -40.58 -21.27
CA GLY A 471 16.94 -41.32 -20.42
C GLY A 471 16.34 -42.69 -20.07
N ILE A 472 17.20 -43.70 -19.94
CA ILE A 472 16.85 -45.00 -19.39
C ILE A 472 17.44 -45.04 -17.98
N VAL A 473 16.58 -45.03 -16.95
CA VAL A 473 17.04 -45.00 -15.55
C VAL A 473 17.45 -46.39 -15.07
N ASN A 474 16.64 -47.40 -15.42
CA ASN A 474 16.86 -48.84 -15.19
C ASN A 474 16.41 -49.64 -16.42
N THR A 475 16.63 -50.96 -16.45
CA THR A 475 16.32 -51.86 -17.59
C THR A 475 14.86 -51.85 -18.10
N SER A 476 13.94 -51.16 -17.44
CA SER A 476 12.51 -51.09 -17.81
C SER A 476 11.83 -49.73 -17.60
N THR A 477 12.54 -48.70 -17.11
CA THR A 477 11.91 -47.40 -16.80
C THR A 477 12.37 -46.31 -17.77
N LEU A 478 11.47 -45.93 -18.68
CA LEU A 478 11.64 -44.80 -19.57
C LEU A 478 11.43 -43.48 -18.80
N GLN A 479 12.41 -42.59 -18.86
CA GLN A 479 12.28 -41.21 -18.41
C GLN A 479 12.35 -40.28 -19.61
N ILE A 480 11.33 -39.46 -19.79
CA ILE A 480 11.38 -38.36 -20.76
C ILE A 480 11.67 -37.10 -19.96
N THR A 481 12.73 -36.38 -20.30
CA THR A 481 13.04 -35.10 -19.67
C THR A 481 12.68 -33.99 -20.65
N THR A 482 11.74 -33.12 -20.24
CA THR A 482 11.44 -31.90 -20.98
C THR A 482 12.26 -30.75 -20.43
N THR A 483 12.96 -30.06 -21.31
CA THR A 483 13.61 -28.79 -21.03
C THR A 483 12.66 -27.69 -21.46
N VAL A 484 12.22 -26.85 -20.53
CA VAL A 484 11.43 -25.64 -20.81
C VAL A 484 12.35 -24.43 -20.72
N SER A 485 12.44 -23.62 -21.77
CA SER A 485 13.30 -22.43 -21.82
C SER A 485 12.64 -21.24 -22.51
N THR A 486 13.30 -20.10 -22.49
CA THR A 486 12.98 -18.95 -23.34
C THR A 486 14.26 -18.48 -24.05
N PRO A 487 14.17 -17.67 -25.11
CA PRO A 487 15.37 -17.14 -25.77
C PRO A 487 16.31 -16.36 -24.84
N ALA A 488 15.80 -15.77 -23.76
CA ALA A 488 16.59 -15.00 -22.80
C ALA A 488 16.99 -15.77 -21.53
N HIS A 489 16.39 -16.92 -21.25
CA HIS A 489 16.59 -17.64 -19.99
C HIS A 489 17.01 -19.10 -20.16
N ALA A 490 17.91 -19.54 -19.30
CA ALA A 490 18.33 -20.94 -19.25
C ALA A 490 17.15 -21.87 -18.94
N GLY A 491 17.17 -23.06 -19.55
CA GLY A 491 16.06 -24.00 -19.44
C GLY A 491 16.01 -24.75 -18.11
N ILE A 492 14.79 -24.96 -17.61
CA ILE A 492 14.50 -25.85 -16.48
C ILE A 492 14.15 -27.25 -17.00
N LYS A 493 14.48 -28.29 -16.24
CA LYS A 493 14.23 -29.68 -16.62
C LYS A 493 13.11 -30.26 -15.77
N VAL A 494 12.07 -30.78 -16.42
CA VAL A 494 10.95 -31.46 -15.77
C VAL A 494 10.92 -32.91 -16.25
N PRO A 495 11.10 -33.90 -15.35
CA PRO A 495 11.05 -35.31 -15.71
C PRO A 495 9.59 -35.78 -15.86
N TYR A 496 9.36 -36.69 -16.80
CA TYR A 496 8.12 -37.41 -17.04
C TYR A 496 8.38 -38.91 -16.98
N PHE A 497 7.62 -39.62 -16.15
CA PHE A 497 7.66 -41.08 -16.05
C PHE A 497 6.31 -41.66 -16.48
N PRO A 498 6.13 -42.06 -17.75
CA PRO A 498 4.83 -42.51 -18.27
C PRO A 498 4.22 -43.70 -17.52
N LEU A 499 5.04 -44.50 -16.81
CA LEU A 499 4.59 -45.61 -15.98
C LEU A 499 4.09 -45.20 -14.59
N LEU A 500 4.47 -44.02 -14.11
CA LEU A 500 4.20 -43.54 -12.75
C LEU A 500 3.18 -42.40 -12.71
N GLU A 501 3.04 -41.64 -13.79
CA GLU A 501 2.09 -40.53 -13.88
C GLU A 501 1.46 -40.43 -15.28
N ASN A 502 0.26 -39.87 -15.34
CA ASN A 502 -0.39 -39.58 -16.61
C ASN A 502 0.07 -38.23 -17.18
N PHE A 503 -0.15 -38.04 -18.49
CA PHE A 503 0.27 -36.82 -19.19
C PHE A 503 -0.37 -35.54 -18.63
N ALA A 504 -1.61 -35.59 -18.12
CA ALA A 504 -2.27 -34.40 -17.60
C ALA A 504 -1.62 -33.90 -16.29
N ALA A 505 -1.30 -34.81 -15.37
CA ALA A 505 -0.57 -34.48 -14.14
C ALA A 505 0.82 -33.95 -14.46
N TYR A 506 1.52 -34.61 -15.39
CA TYR A 506 2.81 -34.16 -15.89
C TYR A 506 2.76 -32.75 -16.50
N ALA A 507 1.78 -32.48 -17.35
CA ALA A 507 1.63 -31.19 -18.03
C ALA A 507 1.31 -30.05 -17.05
N ARG A 508 0.54 -30.31 -15.98
CA ARG A 508 0.33 -29.32 -14.91
C ARG A 508 1.62 -29.00 -14.17
N ARG A 509 2.44 -29.99 -13.82
CA ARG A 509 3.76 -29.75 -13.22
C ARG A 509 4.65 -28.90 -14.13
N VAL A 510 4.65 -29.18 -15.45
CA VAL A 510 5.37 -28.36 -16.43
C VAL A 510 4.84 -26.92 -16.47
N CYS A 511 3.51 -26.73 -16.40
CA CYS A 511 2.89 -25.41 -16.33
C CYS A 511 3.32 -24.63 -15.08
N ALA A 512 3.25 -25.24 -13.90
CA ALA A 512 3.64 -24.60 -12.64
C ALA A 512 5.12 -24.18 -12.65
N GLU A 513 5.99 -25.08 -13.12
CA GLU A 513 7.42 -24.83 -13.29
C GLU A 513 7.70 -23.69 -14.28
N ALA A 514 6.95 -23.63 -15.39
CA ALA A 514 7.04 -22.55 -16.36
C ALA A 514 6.54 -21.21 -15.79
N ARG A 515 5.45 -21.20 -15.01
CA ARG A 515 4.92 -19.99 -14.34
C ARG A 515 5.89 -19.44 -13.31
N LEU A 516 6.53 -20.31 -12.53
CA LEU A 516 7.52 -19.90 -11.54
C LEU A 516 8.79 -19.34 -12.18
N SER A 517 9.27 -19.98 -13.26
CA SER A 517 10.58 -19.70 -13.84
C SER A 517 10.53 -18.67 -14.98
N PHE A 518 9.43 -18.59 -15.71
CA PHE A 518 9.25 -17.76 -16.90
C PHE A 518 7.88 -17.06 -16.94
N PRO A 519 7.52 -16.31 -15.88
CA PRO A 519 6.18 -15.73 -15.72
C PRO A 519 5.79 -14.79 -16.87
N VAL A 520 6.73 -14.02 -17.44
CA VAL A 520 6.47 -13.16 -18.60
C VAL A 520 6.16 -13.97 -19.87
N ALA A 521 6.93 -15.04 -20.13
CA ALA A 521 6.73 -15.88 -21.32
C ALA A 521 5.43 -16.69 -21.25
N VAL A 522 4.99 -17.07 -20.05
CA VAL A 522 3.68 -17.67 -19.83
C VAL A 522 2.57 -16.64 -20.03
N GLY A 523 2.74 -15.42 -19.49
CA GLY A 523 1.74 -14.37 -19.57
C GLY A 523 0.39 -14.83 -19.00
N ASN A 524 -0.68 -14.74 -19.80
CA ASN A 524 -2.03 -15.13 -19.38
C ASN A 524 -2.41 -16.56 -19.86
N ALA A 525 -1.46 -17.37 -20.32
CA ALA A 525 -1.75 -18.71 -20.81
C ALA A 525 -2.24 -19.63 -19.66
N SER A 526 -3.31 -20.37 -19.94
CA SER A 526 -3.83 -21.42 -19.07
C SER A 526 -2.91 -22.65 -19.08
N CYS A 527 -2.96 -23.47 -18.02
CA CYS A 527 -2.22 -24.73 -18.03
C CYS A 527 -2.72 -25.68 -19.11
N TYR A 528 -3.99 -25.60 -19.48
CA TYR A 528 -4.53 -26.29 -20.66
C TYR A 528 -3.82 -25.91 -21.97
N GLU A 529 -3.61 -24.62 -22.23
CA GLU A 529 -2.91 -24.16 -23.43
C GLU A 529 -1.45 -24.62 -23.45
N ILE A 530 -0.76 -24.53 -22.30
CA ILE A 530 0.61 -25.04 -22.15
C ILE A 530 0.66 -26.56 -22.36
N ALA A 531 -0.29 -27.31 -21.80
CA ALA A 531 -0.41 -28.76 -21.97
C ALA A 531 -0.60 -29.15 -23.45
N SER A 532 -1.39 -28.38 -24.20
CA SER A 532 -1.60 -28.56 -25.63
C SER A 532 -0.28 -28.37 -26.42
N GLN A 533 0.45 -27.29 -26.16
CA GLN A 533 1.76 -27.03 -26.79
C GLN A 533 2.78 -28.13 -26.47
N LEU A 534 2.85 -28.53 -25.20
CA LEU A 534 3.71 -29.61 -24.73
C LEU A 534 3.38 -30.94 -25.42
N GLY A 535 2.10 -31.26 -25.57
CA GLY A 535 1.64 -32.50 -26.23
C GLY A 535 2.02 -32.55 -27.71
N VAL A 536 1.88 -31.44 -28.44
CA VAL A 536 2.32 -31.33 -29.83
C VAL A 536 3.83 -31.50 -29.96
N GLY A 537 4.59 -30.87 -29.06
CA GLY A 537 6.06 -30.98 -29.02
C GLY A 537 6.51 -32.42 -28.77
N LEU A 538 5.91 -33.08 -27.77
CA LEU A 538 6.22 -34.46 -27.40
C LEU A 538 5.88 -35.44 -28.53
N HIS A 539 4.74 -35.25 -29.21
CA HIS A 539 4.36 -36.08 -30.35
C HIS A 539 5.35 -35.95 -31.52
N LYS A 540 5.76 -34.73 -31.86
CA LYS A 540 6.78 -34.49 -32.91
C LYS A 540 8.12 -35.13 -32.54
N PHE A 541 8.52 -35.04 -31.27
CA PHE A 541 9.74 -35.67 -30.78
C PHE A 541 9.68 -37.20 -30.92
N TYR A 542 8.55 -37.80 -30.54
CA TYR A 542 8.33 -39.24 -30.69
C TYR A 542 8.42 -39.69 -32.17
N GLN A 543 7.79 -38.96 -33.08
CA GLN A 543 7.88 -39.24 -34.52
C GLN A 543 9.32 -39.20 -35.04
N ARG A 544 10.15 -38.24 -34.60
CA ARG A 544 11.56 -38.15 -35.02
C ARG A 544 12.36 -39.36 -34.55
N ILE A 545 12.18 -39.80 -33.31
CA ILE A 545 12.88 -40.98 -32.77
C ILE A 545 12.49 -42.25 -33.52
N GLN A 546 11.21 -42.40 -33.88
CA GLN A 546 10.76 -43.53 -34.70
C GLN A 546 11.46 -43.57 -36.07
N VAL A 547 11.75 -42.41 -36.66
CA VAL A 547 12.44 -42.29 -37.96
C VAL A 547 13.96 -42.50 -37.83
N ASP A 548 14.60 -42.04 -36.76
CA ASP A 548 16.07 -42.00 -36.65
C ASP A 548 16.75 -43.32 -36.24
N ARG A 549 16.10 -44.27 -35.54
CA ARG A 549 16.42 -45.73 -35.47
C ARG A 549 15.70 -46.47 -34.33
N LYS A 550 15.08 -47.62 -34.67
CA LYS A 550 14.88 -48.87 -33.88
C LYS A 550 14.78 -48.74 -32.34
N ILE A 551 13.77 -48.03 -31.86
CA ILE A 551 13.26 -48.26 -30.50
C ILE A 551 11.80 -48.62 -30.67
N GLU A 552 11.52 -49.93 -30.74
CA GLU A 552 10.20 -50.44 -30.35
C GLU A 552 10.14 -50.28 -28.83
N LEU A 553 9.32 -49.31 -28.40
CA LEU A 553 9.00 -49.05 -26.99
C LEU A 553 7.70 -49.76 -26.65
#